data_AF-A0A367F2D3-F1
#
_entry.id   AF-A0A367F2D3-F1
#
_cell.length_a   1.000
_cell.length_b   1.000
_cell.length_c   1.000
_cell.angle_alpha   90.00
_cell.angle_beta   90.00
_cell.angle_gamma   90.00
#
_symmetry.space_group_name_H-M   'P 1'
#
loop_
_entity.id
_entity.type
_entity.pdbx_description
1 polymer ?
#
loop_
_entity_poly.entity_id
_entity_poly.type
_entity_poly.pdbx_seq_one_letter_code
_entity_poly.pdbx_strand_id
1 'polypeptide(L)'
;MPLDPTTRESLLAAIPEAAERGRKALEDWDAVSDSLCDDNHEPLDERYDTRQHQRDAEAWTAFEPFLDHGPELLAQAEEDFRALHQDYENPDFEIIRRRRSQLTALHHAVEGGRRERDTWKYADEMILRDHPRGSEFRRRAEILRNAEGWHYALTFADNADVLVEIDQATRVQAGAGRGRTAQAEAARARSTTAAAPTVSPTAPSPTTFEPSGAERTHRPR
;
A
#
# COMPACT_ATOMS: atom_id res chain seq x y z
N MET A 1 10.98 -14.54 -1.83
CA MET A 1 11.13 -14.05 -3.22
C MET A 1 10.33 -12.78 -3.35
N PRO A 2 10.66 -11.82 -4.23
CA PRO A 2 9.71 -10.76 -4.57
C PRO A 2 8.44 -11.39 -5.16
N LEU A 3 7.29 -10.79 -4.90
CA LEU A 3 6.01 -11.26 -5.41
C LEU A 3 5.91 -10.99 -6.93
N ASP A 4 5.18 -11.84 -7.67
CA ASP A 4 4.90 -11.53 -9.09
C ASP A 4 4.15 -10.19 -9.21
N PRO A 5 4.52 -9.29 -10.15
CA PRO A 5 3.86 -7.99 -10.30
C PRO A 5 2.35 -8.08 -10.52
N THR A 6 1.87 -9.07 -11.29
CA THR A 6 0.44 -9.28 -11.56
C THR A 6 -0.29 -9.69 -10.29
N THR A 7 0.31 -10.59 -9.50
CA THR A 7 -0.22 -10.98 -8.19
C THR A 7 -0.21 -9.81 -7.21
N ARG A 8 0.86 -9.01 -7.18
CA ARG A 8 0.96 -7.79 -6.34
C ARG A 8 -0.15 -6.79 -6.68
N GLU A 9 -0.33 -6.47 -7.96
CA GLU A 9 -1.38 -5.54 -8.40
C GLU A 9 -2.79 -6.09 -8.10
N SER A 10 -3.01 -7.40 -8.29
CA SER A 10 -4.30 -8.04 -7.97
C SER A 10 -4.65 -7.96 -6.48
N LEU A 11 -3.68 -8.23 -5.59
CA LEU A 11 -3.89 -8.15 -4.14
C LEU A 11 -4.12 -6.70 -3.68
N LEU A 12 -3.32 -5.75 -4.16
CA LEU A 12 -3.49 -4.33 -3.84
C LEU A 12 -4.83 -3.76 -4.32
N ALA A 13 -5.33 -4.21 -5.47
CA ALA A 13 -6.65 -3.86 -5.96
C ALA A 13 -7.80 -4.46 -5.13
N ALA A 14 -7.59 -5.62 -4.51
CA ALA A 14 -8.59 -6.29 -3.67
C ALA A 14 -8.68 -5.72 -2.24
N ILE A 15 -7.62 -5.09 -1.72
CA ILE A 15 -7.55 -4.58 -0.33
C ILE A 15 -8.74 -3.69 0.06
N PRO A 16 -9.17 -2.68 -0.72
CA PRO A 16 -10.24 -1.79 -0.29
C PRO A 16 -11.58 -2.52 -0.10
N GLU A 17 -11.90 -3.48 -0.97
CA GLU A 17 -13.12 -4.28 -0.84
C GLU A 17 -13.03 -5.28 0.32
N ALA A 18 -11.87 -5.93 0.50
CA ALA A 18 -11.64 -6.85 1.62
C ALA A 18 -11.75 -6.14 2.98
N ALA A 19 -11.13 -4.97 3.12
CA ALA A 19 -11.19 -4.16 4.34
C ALA A 19 -12.62 -3.64 4.62
N GLU A 20 -13.35 -3.26 3.58
CA GLU A 20 -14.76 -2.84 3.72
C GLU A 20 -15.66 -4.00 4.15
N ARG A 21 -15.54 -5.18 3.55
CA ARG A 21 -16.29 -6.38 3.98
C ARG A 21 -15.95 -6.79 5.41
N GLY A 22 -14.66 -6.74 5.79
CA GLY A 22 -14.21 -7.07 7.14
C GLY A 22 -14.79 -6.16 8.21
N ARG A 23 -14.71 -4.84 8.01
CA ARG A 23 -15.35 -3.86 8.90
C ARG A 23 -16.87 -3.99 8.91
N LYS A 24 -17.50 -4.15 7.75
CA LYS A 24 -18.95 -4.31 7.65
C LYS A 24 -19.48 -5.54 8.40
N ALA A 25 -18.75 -6.66 8.39
CA ALA A 25 -19.14 -7.84 9.15
C ALA A 25 -19.19 -7.57 10.67
N LEU A 26 -18.29 -6.73 11.19
CA LEU A 26 -18.35 -6.25 12.57
C LEU A 26 -19.50 -5.25 12.79
N GLU A 27 -19.65 -4.26 11.90
CA GLU A 27 -20.73 -3.26 12.00
C GLU A 27 -22.14 -3.90 12.00
N ASP A 28 -22.38 -4.92 11.16
CA ASP A 28 -23.64 -5.67 11.10
C ASP A 28 -23.85 -6.63 12.29
N TRP A 29 -22.79 -6.92 13.05
CA TRP A 29 -22.83 -7.67 14.32
C TRP A 29 -23.10 -6.73 15.50
N ASP A 30 -22.32 -5.65 15.65
CA ASP A 30 -22.45 -4.66 16.73
C ASP A 30 -23.83 -3.96 16.67
N ALA A 31 -24.42 -3.83 15.47
CA ALA A 31 -25.78 -3.32 15.29
C ALA A 31 -26.89 -4.27 15.82
N VAL A 32 -26.57 -5.50 16.22
CA VAL A 32 -27.56 -6.48 16.73
C VAL A 32 -27.16 -7.21 18.01
N SER A 33 -25.88 -7.29 18.38
CA SER A 33 -25.36 -8.11 19.48
C SER A 33 -26.15 -7.94 20.77
N ASP A 34 -26.33 -6.69 21.19
CA ASP A 34 -26.92 -6.32 22.47
C ASP A 34 -28.42 -6.64 22.49
N SER A 35 -29.08 -6.60 21.34
CA SER A 35 -30.50 -6.99 21.18
C SER A 35 -30.73 -8.50 21.18
N LEU A 36 -29.65 -9.29 21.17
CA LEU A 36 -29.66 -10.75 21.25
C LEU A 36 -29.21 -11.26 22.63
N CYS A 37 -28.97 -10.37 23.61
CA CYS A 37 -28.65 -10.69 25.00
C CYS A 37 -29.74 -10.22 25.98
N ASP A 38 -29.68 -10.72 27.22
CA ASP A 38 -30.48 -10.24 28.35
C ASP A 38 -29.79 -9.10 29.13
N ASP A 39 -30.41 -8.62 30.21
CA ASP A 39 -29.86 -7.57 31.09
C ASP A 39 -28.51 -7.95 31.74
N ASN A 40 -28.15 -9.25 31.77
CA ASN A 40 -26.88 -9.77 32.28
C ASN A 40 -25.82 -9.92 31.17
N HIS A 41 -26.15 -9.59 29.93
CA HIS A 41 -25.37 -9.81 28.70
C HIS A 41 -25.29 -11.29 28.25
N GLU A 42 -26.13 -12.18 28.80
CA GLU A 42 -26.20 -13.59 28.40
C GLU A 42 -27.07 -13.76 27.13
N PRO A 43 -26.68 -14.61 26.15
CA PRO A 43 -27.45 -14.83 24.92
C PRO A 43 -28.89 -15.32 25.15
N LEU A 44 -29.85 -14.69 24.48
CA LEU A 44 -31.28 -15.02 24.59
C LEU A 44 -31.67 -16.34 23.92
N ASP A 45 -31.10 -16.62 22.73
CA ASP A 45 -31.31 -17.86 21.97
C ASP A 45 -30.25 -18.06 20.86
N GLU A 46 -30.36 -19.17 20.13
CA GLU A 46 -29.47 -19.62 19.05
C GLU A 46 -29.22 -18.59 17.93
N ARG A 47 -30.01 -17.51 17.84
CA ARG A 47 -29.76 -16.40 16.89
C ARG A 47 -28.47 -15.65 17.21
N TYR A 48 -28.04 -15.60 18.48
CA TYR A 48 -26.76 -14.99 18.88
C TYR A 48 -25.60 -15.73 18.20
N ASP A 49 -25.44 -17.02 18.49
CA ASP A 49 -24.46 -17.91 17.86
C ASP A 49 -24.55 -17.86 16.33
N THR A 50 -25.77 -17.91 15.78
CA THR A 50 -25.98 -17.86 14.33
C THR A 50 -25.44 -16.57 13.69
N ARG A 51 -25.61 -15.42 14.36
CA ARG A 51 -25.06 -14.13 13.89
C ARG A 51 -23.56 -14.00 14.14
N GLN A 52 -23.06 -14.54 15.25
CA GLN A 52 -21.63 -14.56 15.57
C GLN A 52 -20.85 -15.36 14.53
N HIS A 53 -21.28 -16.60 14.25
CA HIS A 53 -20.68 -17.44 13.21
C HIS A 53 -20.74 -16.80 11.81
N GLN A 54 -21.76 -15.98 11.52
CA GLN A 54 -21.87 -15.27 10.24
C GLN A 54 -20.82 -14.15 10.12
N ARG A 55 -20.69 -13.28 11.14
CA ARG A 55 -19.62 -12.27 11.24
C ARG A 55 -18.26 -12.91 11.01
N ASP A 56 -17.99 -13.99 11.73
CA ASP A 56 -16.68 -14.65 11.71
C ASP A 56 -16.36 -15.27 10.36
N ALA A 57 -17.36 -15.86 9.69
CA ALA A 57 -17.22 -16.39 8.33
C ALA A 57 -17.03 -15.29 7.28
N GLU A 58 -17.75 -14.17 7.38
CA GLU A 58 -17.62 -13.04 6.45
C GLU A 58 -16.27 -12.33 6.58
N ALA A 59 -15.85 -12.04 7.81
CA ALA A 59 -14.53 -11.47 8.09
C ALA A 59 -13.40 -12.39 7.61
N TRP A 60 -13.47 -13.70 7.91
CA TRP A 60 -12.48 -14.66 7.42
C TRP A 60 -12.44 -14.72 5.90
N THR A 61 -13.60 -14.79 5.23
CA THR A 61 -13.69 -14.89 3.76
C THR A 61 -13.11 -13.67 3.05
N ALA A 62 -13.20 -12.48 3.65
CA ALA A 62 -12.56 -11.27 3.13
C ALA A 62 -11.03 -11.29 3.27
N PHE A 63 -10.50 -11.94 4.31
CA PHE A 63 -9.08 -11.94 4.67
C PHE A 63 -8.28 -13.13 4.12
N GLU A 64 -8.87 -14.32 3.99
CA GLU A 64 -8.21 -15.55 3.55
C GLU A 64 -7.36 -15.44 2.26
N PRO A 65 -7.77 -14.67 1.21
CA PRO A 65 -6.96 -14.49 0.00
C PRO A 65 -5.56 -13.89 0.24
N PHE A 66 -5.35 -13.19 1.35
CA PHE A 66 -4.05 -12.58 1.69
C PHE A 66 -3.11 -13.55 2.44
N LEU A 67 -3.58 -14.72 2.87
CA LEU A 67 -2.78 -15.63 3.71
C LEU A 67 -1.68 -16.40 2.97
N ASP A 68 -1.73 -16.50 1.63
CA ASP A 68 -0.70 -17.17 0.82
C ASP A 68 0.41 -16.24 0.30
N HIS A 69 0.16 -14.92 0.27
CA HIS A 69 1.05 -13.94 -0.37
C HIS A 69 1.25 -12.65 0.45
N GLY A 70 0.55 -12.51 1.57
CA GLY A 70 0.71 -11.41 2.53
C GLY A 70 2.14 -11.21 3.06
N PRO A 71 2.93 -12.27 3.37
CA PRO A 71 4.31 -12.08 3.84
C PRO A 71 5.21 -11.40 2.80
N GLU A 72 5.13 -11.83 1.54
CA GLU A 72 5.85 -11.23 0.41
C GLU A 72 5.34 -9.81 0.11
N LEU A 73 4.01 -9.59 0.16
CA LEU A 73 3.40 -8.27 -0.03
C LEU A 73 3.86 -7.27 1.05
N LEU A 74 3.92 -7.70 2.31
CA LEU A 74 4.39 -6.89 3.44
C LEU A 74 5.88 -6.58 3.35
N ALA A 75 6.71 -7.59 3.04
CA ALA A 75 8.15 -7.39 2.84
C ALA A 75 8.44 -6.36 1.72
N GLN A 76 7.70 -6.46 0.61
CA GLN A 76 7.82 -5.53 -0.52
C GLN A 76 7.31 -4.12 -0.16
N ALA A 77 6.22 -4.01 0.60
CA ALA A 77 5.69 -2.73 1.07
C ALA A 77 6.66 -2.04 2.05
N GLU A 78 7.32 -2.78 2.94
CA GLU A 78 8.38 -2.20 3.77
C GLU A 78 9.60 -1.73 2.96
N GLU A 79 10.00 -2.46 1.92
CA GLU A 79 11.09 -2.05 1.02
C GLU A 79 10.76 -0.73 0.30
N ASP A 80 9.57 -0.65 -0.29
CA ASP A 80 9.05 0.56 -0.92
C ASP A 80 8.95 1.73 0.08
N PHE A 81 8.44 1.48 1.29
CA PHE A 81 8.30 2.50 2.34
C PHE A 81 9.65 2.99 2.88
N ARG A 82 10.65 2.10 2.99
CA ARG A 82 12.04 2.46 3.28
C ARG A 82 12.68 3.29 2.15
N ALA A 83 12.34 3.02 0.89
CA ALA A 83 12.82 3.80 -0.27
C ALA A 83 12.15 5.19 -0.40
N LEU A 84 10.91 5.34 0.09
CA LEU A 84 10.18 6.61 0.10
C LEU A 84 10.73 7.61 1.14
N HIS A 85 11.21 7.13 2.29
CA HIS A 85 11.57 7.98 3.43
C HIS A 85 13.07 7.90 3.79
N GLN A 86 13.82 8.96 3.46
CA GLN A 86 15.25 9.05 3.83
C GLN A 86 15.47 9.03 5.35
N ASP A 87 14.51 9.56 6.11
CA ASP A 87 14.49 9.57 7.59
C ASP A 87 13.69 8.39 8.20
N TYR A 88 13.59 7.25 7.52
CA TYR A 88 12.77 6.09 7.95
C TYR A 88 13.03 5.62 9.39
N GLU A 89 14.27 5.72 9.88
CA GLU A 89 14.64 5.34 11.26
C GLU A 89 14.50 6.47 12.30
N ASN A 90 14.04 7.66 11.92
CA ASN A 90 13.78 8.74 12.85
C ASN A 90 12.39 8.56 13.51
N PRO A 91 12.32 8.33 14.84
CA PRO A 91 11.07 8.05 15.54
C PRO A 91 10.18 9.29 15.76
N ASP A 92 10.72 10.50 15.62
CA ASP A 92 10.02 11.75 15.92
C ASP A 92 8.97 12.10 14.83
N PHE A 93 9.04 11.49 13.66
CA PHE A 93 8.05 11.64 12.60
C PHE A 93 6.83 10.76 12.85
N GLU A 94 5.79 11.34 13.46
CA GLU A 94 4.52 10.68 13.80
C GLU A 94 3.90 9.87 12.65
N ILE A 95 3.99 10.36 11.40
CA ILE A 95 3.50 9.63 10.21
C ILE A 95 4.32 8.34 10.00
N ILE A 96 5.64 8.40 10.10
CA ILE A 96 6.52 7.23 9.95
C ILE A 96 6.25 6.24 11.10
N ARG A 97 6.13 6.75 12.33
CA ARG A 97 5.78 5.96 13.52
C ARG A 97 4.44 5.22 13.37
N ARG A 98 3.38 5.91 12.93
CA ARG A 98 2.06 5.31 12.66
C ARG A 98 2.15 4.23 11.58
N ARG A 99 2.75 4.54 10.43
CA ARG A 99 2.78 3.64 9.27
C ARG A 99 3.63 2.38 9.56
N ARG A 100 4.74 2.52 10.31
CA ARG A 100 5.49 1.36 10.88
C ARG A 100 4.60 0.50 11.78
N SER A 101 3.81 1.12 12.67
CA SER A 101 2.89 0.39 13.57
C SER A 101 1.80 -0.38 12.81
N GLN A 102 1.27 0.17 11.71
CA GLN A 102 0.28 -0.52 10.88
C GLN A 102 0.90 -1.74 10.16
N LEU A 103 2.11 -1.60 9.61
CA LEU A 103 2.84 -2.72 9.00
C LEU A 103 3.13 -3.83 10.03
N THR A 104 3.50 -3.49 11.27
CA THR A 104 3.63 -4.46 12.37
C THR A 104 2.31 -5.16 12.69
N ALA A 105 1.19 -4.43 12.76
CA ALA A 105 -0.13 -5.02 12.99
C ALA A 105 -0.53 -6.00 11.86
N LEU A 106 -0.23 -5.65 10.60
CA LEU A 106 -0.47 -6.53 9.45
C LEU A 106 0.38 -7.80 9.46
N HIS A 107 1.64 -7.74 9.91
CA HIS A 107 2.45 -8.96 10.12
C HIS A 107 1.81 -9.87 11.16
N HIS A 108 1.39 -9.34 12.30
CA HIS A 108 0.71 -10.14 13.33
C HIS A 108 -0.61 -10.74 12.82
N ALA A 109 -1.40 -9.98 12.04
CA ALA A 109 -2.61 -10.47 11.39
C ALA A 109 -2.32 -11.62 10.43
N VAL A 110 -1.42 -11.42 9.45
CA VAL A 110 -1.10 -12.42 8.41
C VAL A 110 -0.44 -13.66 9.02
N GLU A 111 0.47 -13.52 9.97
CA GLU A 111 1.09 -14.65 10.66
C GLU A 111 0.06 -15.43 11.50
N GLY A 112 -0.83 -14.72 12.21
CA GLY A 112 -1.92 -15.29 12.99
C GLY A 112 -2.91 -16.07 12.15
N GLY A 113 -3.52 -15.44 11.14
CA GLY A 113 -4.45 -16.09 10.22
C GLY A 113 -3.83 -17.31 9.51
N ARG A 114 -2.53 -17.27 9.19
CA ARG A 114 -1.82 -18.45 8.66
C ARG A 114 -1.77 -19.60 9.68
N ARG A 115 -1.46 -19.33 10.96
CA ARG A 115 -1.49 -20.34 12.03
C ARG A 115 -2.87 -20.97 12.19
N GLU A 116 -3.95 -20.19 12.21
CA GLU A 116 -5.30 -20.73 12.35
C GLU A 116 -5.71 -21.57 11.12
N ARG A 117 -5.39 -21.08 9.92
CA ARG A 117 -5.66 -21.80 8.67
C ARG A 117 -4.90 -23.13 8.58
N ASP A 118 -3.63 -23.14 8.98
CA ASP A 118 -2.79 -24.33 8.89
C ASP A 118 -3.11 -25.33 10.03
N THR A 119 -3.53 -24.84 11.21
CA THR A 119 -4.12 -25.67 12.28
C THR A 119 -5.44 -26.32 11.83
N TRP A 120 -6.30 -25.56 11.12
CA TRP A 120 -7.53 -26.10 10.54
C TRP A 120 -7.27 -27.13 9.44
N LYS A 121 -6.29 -26.92 8.54
CA LYS A 121 -5.89 -27.92 7.54
C LYS A 121 -5.47 -29.24 8.19
N TYR A 122 -4.61 -29.17 9.22
CA TYR A 122 -4.20 -30.34 9.98
C TYR A 122 -5.39 -31.05 10.64
N ALA A 123 -6.37 -30.30 11.15
CA ALA A 123 -7.60 -30.88 11.71
C ALA A 123 -8.46 -31.59 10.64
N ASP A 124 -8.58 -31.05 9.42
CA ASP A 124 -9.31 -31.69 8.31
C ASP A 124 -8.58 -32.95 7.80
N GLU A 125 -7.25 -32.92 7.71
CA GLU A 125 -6.44 -34.09 7.35
C GLU A 125 -6.60 -35.27 8.31
N MET A 126 -6.93 -35.01 9.58
CA MET A 126 -7.25 -36.04 10.57
C MET A 126 -8.68 -36.59 10.47
N ILE A 127 -9.57 -35.97 9.70
CA ILE A 127 -10.94 -36.46 9.47
C ILE A 127 -10.92 -37.56 8.41
N LEU A 128 -11.05 -38.82 8.84
CA LEU A 128 -11.15 -39.96 7.93
C LEU A 128 -12.22 -39.73 6.85
N ARG A 129 -11.82 -39.87 5.58
CA ARG A 129 -12.60 -39.49 4.39
C ARG A 129 -14.05 -39.98 4.41
N ASP A 130 -14.24 -41.23 4.82
CA ASP A 130 -15.53 -41.93 4.81
C ASP A 130 -16.19 -41.99 6.21
N HIS A 131 -15.76 -41.13 7.15
CA HIS A 131 -16.35 -41.07 8.49
C HIS A 131 -17.80 -40.56 8.44
N PRO A 132 -18.79 -41.25 9.05
CA PRO A 132 -20.20 -40.90 8.93
C PRO A 132 -20.58 -39.53 9.53
N ARG A 133 -19.71 -38.91 10.33
CA ARG A 133 -19.87 -37.53 10.84
C ARG A 133 -18.79 -36.56 10.32
N GLY A 134 -18.05 -36.92 9.27
CA GLY A 134 -16.91 -36.13 8.78
C GLY A 134 -17.29 -34.72 8.31
N SER A 135 -18.50 -34.54 7.75
CA SER A 135 -19.04 -33.22 7.40
C SER A 135 -19.36 -32.34 8.62
N GLU A 136 -19.89 -32.94 9.68
CA GLU A 136 -20.17 -32.25 10.96
C GLU A 136 -18.88 -31.79 11.64
N PHE A 137 -17.86 -32.66 11.70
CA PHE A 137 -16.55 -32.33 12.22
C PHE A 137 -15.88 -31.21 11.42
N ARG A 138 -15.93 -31.26 10.07
CA ARG A 138 -15.47 -30.16 9.20
C ARG A 138 -16.14 -28.83 9.52
N ARG A 139 -17.49 -28.81 9.57
CA ARG A 139 -18.24 -27.59 9.88
C ARG A 139 -17.91 -27.03 11.27
N ARG A 140 -17.69 -27.89 12.27
CA ARG A 140 -17.29 -27.46 13.62
C ARG A 140 -15.86 -26.92 13.65
N ALA A 141 -14.92 -27.54 12.92
CA ALA A 141 -13.55 -27.05 12.80
C ALA A 141 -13.49 -25.70 12.05
N GLU A 142 -14.31 -25.53 11.00
CA GLU A 142 -14.45 -24.27 10.27
C GLU A 142 -15.03 -23.14 11.14
N ILE A 143 -16.08 -23.43 11.92
CA ILE A 143 -16.63 -22.49 12.91
C ILE A 143 -15.54 -22.02 13.89
N LEU A 144 -14.75 -22.95 14.44
CA LEU A 144 -13.67 -22.63 15.37
C LEU A 144 -12.55 -21.81 14.69
N ARG A 145 -12.12 -22.19 13.48
CA ARG A 145 -11.15 -21.42 12.68
C ARG A 145 -11.61 -19.98 12.49
N ASN A 146 -12.89 -19.77 12.20
CA ASN A 146 -13.43 -18.43 11.98
C ASN A 146 -13.51 -17.65 13.31
N ALA A 147 -13.95 -18.28 14.40
CA ALA A 147 -14.06 -17.68 15.73
C ALA A 147 -12.70 -17.36 16.41
N GLU A 148 -11.63 -18.06 16.04
CA GLU A 148 -10.24 -17.67 16.37
C GLU A 148 -9.64 -16.73 15.32
N GLY A 149 -10.15 -16.72 14.09
CA GLY A 149 -9.57 -16.02 12.94
C GLY A 149 -10.07 -14.59 12.69
N TRP A 150 -11.30 -14.24 13.09
CA TRP A 150 -11.94 -12.95 12.80
C TRP A 150 -11.13 -11.76 13.34
N HIS A 151 -10.50 -11.87 14.51
CA HIS A 151 -9.73 -10.78 15.10
C HIS A 151 -8.47 -10.44 14.28
N TYR A 152 -7.84 -11.44 13.64
CA TYR A 152 -6.79 -11.20 12.66
C TYR A 152 -7.33 -10.56 11.38
N ALA A 153 -8.52 -10.96 10.92
CA ALA A 153 -9.18 -10.37 9.75
C ALA A 153 -9.54 -8.88 9.96
N LEU A 154 -10.02 -8.51 11.16
CA LEU A 154 -10.26 -7.11 11.54
C LEU A 154 -8.95 -6.33 11.68
N THR A 155 -7.94 -6.91 12.35
CA THR A 155 -6.60 -6.30 12.45
C THR A 155 -6.01 -6.03 11.06
N PHE A 156 -6.29 -6.89 10.07
CA PHE A 156 -5.97 -6.64 8.67
C PHE A 156 -6.81 -5.49 8.08
N ALA A 157 -8.13 -5.54 8.19
CA ALA A 157 -9.05 -4.55 7.64
C ALA A 157 -8.77 -3.10 8.11
N ASP A 158 -8.41 -2.93 9.38
CA ASP A 158 -8.12 -1.62 10.00
C ASP A 158 -6.75 -1.04 9.63
N ASN A 159 -5.85 -1.86 9.06
CA ASN A 159 -4.46 -1.47 8.81
C ASN A 159 -4.02 -1.62 7.34
N ALA A 160 -4.78 -2.30 6.48
CA ALA A 160 -4.39 -2.59 5.11
C ALA A 160 -4.37 -1.35 4.18
N ASP A 161 -4.96 -0.22 4.60
CA ASP A 161 -4.86 1.09 3.92
C ASP A 161 -3.41 1.45 3.56
N VAL A 162 -2.49 1.15 4.49
CA VAL A 162 -1.07 1.48 4.39
C VAL A 162 -0.40 0.85 3.15
N LEU A 163 -0.81 -0.36 2.75
CA LEU A 163 -0.22 -1.07 1.62
C LEU A 163 -0.57 -0.41 0.29
N VAL A 164 -1.81 0.08 0.18
CA VAL A 164 -2.30 0.82 -0.99
C VAL A 164 -1.69 2.23 -1.03
N GLU A 165 -1.56 2.91 0.11
CA GLU A 165 -0.89 4.22 0.19
C GLU A 165 0.59 4.16 -0.21
N ILE A 166 1.34 3.17 0.30
CA ILE A 166 2.76 2.97 -0.03
C ILE A 166 2.93 2.73 -1.54
N ASP A 167 2.13 1.85 -2.12
CA ASP A 167 2.17 1.55 -3.56
C ASP A 167 1.86 2.80 -4.41
N GLN A 168 0.84 3.59 -4.05
CA GLN A 168 0.52 4.84 -4.72
C GLN A 168 1.67 5.86 -4.63
N ALA A 169 2.26 6.04 -3.44
CA ALA A 169 3.39 6.94 -3.23
C ALA A 169 4.62 6.52 -4.07
N THR A 170 4.93 5.22 -4.12
CA THR A 170 6.01 4.65 -4.96
C THR A 170 5.76 4.88 -6.45
N ARG A 171 4.53 4.67 -6.94
CA ARG A 171 4.16 4.96 -8.34
C ARG A 171 4.34 6.44 -8.68
N VAL A 172 3.96 7.35 -7.78
CA VAL A 172 4.16 8.80 -7.94
C VAL A 172 5.65 9.17 -7.97
N GLN A 173 6.45 8.63 -7.04
CA GLN A 173 7.90 8.88 -6.97
C GLN A 173 8.61 8.40 -8.26
N ALA A 174 8.27 7.21 -8.75
CA ALA A 174 8.78 6.65 -10.00
C ALA A 174 8.33 7.44 -11.25
N GLY A 175 7.10 7.98 -11.25
CA GLY A 175 6.63 8.93 -12.27
C GLY A 175 7.47 10.21 -12.29
N ALA A 176 7.66 10.84 -11.13
CA ALA A 176 8.48 12.05 -10.98
C ALA A 176 9.97 11.83 -11.27
N GLY A 177 10.49 10.61 -11.10
CA GLY A 177 11.82 10.21 -11.56
C GLY A 177 11.92 10.27 -13.10
N ARG A 178 11.04 9.56 -13.81
CA ARG A 178 11.01 9.50 -15.29
C ARG A 178 10.80 10.87 -15.94
N GLY A 179 9.96 11.73 -15.35
CA GLY A 179 9.79 13.10 -15.83
C GLY A 179 11.09 13.92 -15.77
N ARG A 180 11.85 13.80 -14.67
CA ARG A 180 13.14 14.51 -14.49
C ARG A 180 14.25 13.98 -15.41
N THR A 181 14.32 12.67 -15.66
CA THR A 181 15.31 12.12 -16.62
C THR A 181 15.01 12.56 -18.04
N ALA A 182 13.76 12.46 -18.50
CA ALA A 182 13.34 12.94 -19.81
C ALA A 182 13.57 14.45 -19.99
N GLN A 183 13.32 15.27 -18.96
CA GLN A 183 13.62 16.70 -18.98
C GLN A 183 15.13 16.99 -19.05
N ALA A 184 15.97 16.22 -18.36
CA ALA A 184 17.43 16.34 -18.41
C ALA A 184 18.01 15.89 -19.76
N GLU A 185 17.44 14.86 -20.39
CA GLU A 185 17.79 14.42 -21.74
C GLU A 185 17.36 15.45 -22.79
N ALA A 186 16.14 15.98 -22.71
CA ALA A 186 15.68 17.08 -23.56
C ALA A 186 16.45 18.40 -23.34
N ALA A 187 17.06 18.60 -22.16
CA ALA A 187 18.01 19.69 -21.94
C ALA A 187 19.35 19.41 -22.63
N ARG A 188 19.96 18.23 -22.40
CA ARG A 188 21.21 17.80 -23.04
C ARG A 188 21.13 17.84 -24.57
N ALA A 189 20.04 17.33 -25.15
CA ALA A 189 19.80 17.36 -26.59
C ALA A 189 19.81 18.79 -27.15
N ARG A 190 19.10 19.73 -26.51
CA ARG A 190 19.11 21.15 -26.90
C ARG A 190 20.50 21.78 -26.75
N SER A 191 21.24 21.45 -25.69
CA SER A 191 22.63 21.90 -25.51
C SER A 191 23.57 21.36 -26.60
N THR A 192 23.40 20.12 -27.06
CA THR A 192 24.20 19.57 -28.16
C THR A 192 23.82 20.17 -29.52
N THR A 193 22.54 20.47 -29.78
CA THR A 193 22.15 21.18 -31.02
C THR A 193 22.64 22.63 -31.02
N ALA A 194 22.63 23.31 -29.87
CA ALA A 194 23.16 24.67 -29.71
C ALA A 194 24.70 24.73 -29.74
N ALA A 195 25.40 23.61 -29.62
CA ALA A 195 26.85 23.50 -29.76
C ALA A 195 27.31 23.25 -31.21
N ALA A 196 26.39 23.14 -32.18
CA ALA A 196 26.75 23.21 -33.59
C ALA A 196 27.32 24.61 -33.90
N PRO A 197 28.51 24.73 -34.53
CA PRO A 197 29.14 26.01 -34.76
C PRO A 197 28.36 26.82 -35.81
N THR A 198 27.57 27.79 -35.34
CA THR A 198 27.05 28.87 -36.20
C THR A 198 28.23 29.57 -36.85
N VAL A 199 28.39 29.39 -38.16
CA VAL A 199 29.48 29.99 -38.94
C VAL A 199 29.35 31.50 -38.85
N SER A 200 30.27 32.16 -38.15
CA SER A 200 30.23 33.60 -37.91
C SER A 200 30.27 34.36 -39.25
N PRO A 201 29.29 35.25 -39.54
CA PRO A 201 29.42 36.18 -40.65
C PRO A 201 30.64 37.06 -40.44
N THR A 202 31.56 37.08 -41.41
CA THR A 202 32.80 37.85 -41.34
C THR A 202 32.48 39.35 -41.25
N ALA A 203 32.81 39.97 -40.12
CA ALA A 203 32.73 41.43 -39.98
C ALA A 203 33.88 42.09 -40.76
N PRO A 204 33.61 43.09 -41.64
CA PRO A 204 34.67 43.88 -42.25
C PRO A 204 35.32 44.81 -41.22
N SER A 205 36.65 44.86 -41.23
CA SER A 205 37.46 45.69 -40.33
C SER A 205 37.40 47.19 -40.68
N PRO A 206 37.69 48.11 -39.73
CA PRO A 206 37.54 49.55 -39.95
C PRO A 206 38.66 50.15 -40.81
N THR A 207 38.31 51.14 -41.64
CA THR A 207 39.26 51.99 -42.35
C THR A 207 39.45 53.31 -41.61
N THR A 208 40.66 53.54 -41.09
CA THR A 208 41.07 54.82 -40.51
C THR A 208 41.11 55.92 -41.57
N PHE A 209 40.49 57.07 -41.30
CA PHE A 209 40.73 58.31 -42.05
C PHE A 209 40.75 59.53 -41.11
N GLU A 210 41.90 60.19 -41.08
CA GLU A 210 42.20 61.52 -40.56
C GLU A 210 43.42 62.05 -41.37
N PRO A 211 43.77 63.34 -41.36
CA PRO A 211 43.27 64.42 -40.49
C PRO A 211 42.83 65.70 -41.23
N SER A 212 42.64 66.78 -40.45
CA SER A 212 42.62 68.21 -40.85
C SER A 212 41.26 68.77 -41.32
N GLY A 213 40.78 69.92 -40.80
CA GLY A 213 41.33 70.73 -39.71
C GLY A 213 40.72 72.14 -39.60
N ALA A 214 40.83 72.77 -38.42
CA ALA A 214 40.40 74.14 -38.09
C ALA A 214 38.84 74.37 -38.07
N GLU A 215 38.26 75.33 -37.32
CA GLU A 215 38.83 76.34 -36.41
C GLU A 215 37.85 76.78 -35.28
N ARG A 216 38.40 77.52 -34.30
CA ARG A 216 37.80 78.47 -33.32
C ARG A 216 36.29 78.79 -33.46
N THR A 217 35.45 78.90 -32.41
CA THR A 217 35.62 79.00 -30.92
C THR A 217 34.23 78.72 -30.23
N HIS A 218 33.84 79.02 -28.97
CA HIS A 218 34.31 79.90 -27.85
C HIS A 218 33.80 79.38 -26.47
N ARG A 219 33.98 80.16 -25.39
CA ARG A 219 33.45 79.99 -24.00
C ARG A 219 33.21 81.41 -23.40
N PRO A 220 32.72 81.66 -22.16
CA PRO A 220 31.86 80.92 -21.23
C PRO A 220 30.44 81.58 -21.20
N ARG A 221 29.54 81.43 -20.23
CA ARG A 221 29.65 81.05 -18.80
C ARG A 221 28.35 80.46 -18.26
#